data_AF-A0A7X7UMZ2-F1
#
_entry.id   AF-A0A7X7UMZ2-F1
#
_cell.length_a   1.000
_cell.length_b   1.000
_cell.length_c   1.000
_cell.angle_alpha   90.00
_cell.angle_beta   90.00
_cell.angle_gamma   90.00
#
_symmetry.space_group_name_H-M   'P 1'
#
loop_
_entity.id
_entity.type
_entity.pdbx_description
1 polymer ?
#
loop_
_entity_poly.entity_id
_entity_poly.type
_entity_poly.pdbx_seq_one_letter_code
_entity_poly.pdbx_strand_id
1 'polypeptide(L)'
;MWKSKTHFLLMMIMITCILPKELEAQHHNVISSDSLTLTLQQVDSISQFIPVMYSNKGCGRCVTAARFFDEKGIPYLKLDLALSPNGMVMYQLASRAAGKTNIAIMYPVVAYKGVVYYGEYPLNEFLEKFAGEYTSEGKQ
;
A
#
# COMPACT_ATOMS: atom_id res chain seq x y z
N MET A 1 0.65 -71.80 -4.91
CA MET A 1 0.88 -71.69 -6.37
C MET A 1 0.45 -70.31 -6.84
N TRP A 2 1.32 -69.69 -7.63
CA TRP A 2 1.23 -68.36 -8.22
C TRP A 2 0.34 -68.33 -9.47
N LYS A 3 0.01 -67.10 -9.93
CA LYS A 3 -0.58 -66.65 -11.23
C LYS A 3 -2.07 -66.26 -11.12
N SER A 4 -2.55 -65.15 -11.68
CA SER A 4 -1.99 -64.14 -12.59
C SER A 4 -2.75 -62.81 -12.48
N LYS A 5 -2.08 -61.73 -12.90
CA LYS A 5 -2.49 -60.32 -12.96
C LYS A 5 -3.48 -60.04 -14.11
N THR A 6 -3.93 -58.77 -14.18
CA THR A 6 -4.77 -58.06 -15.19
C THR A 6 -6.25 -58.06 -14.79
N HIS A 7 -6.89 -56.93 -14.47
CA HIS A 7 -7.09 -55.79 -15.37
C HIS A 7 -7.06 -54.46 -14.61
N PHE A 8 -6.13 -53.61 -15.01
CA PHE A 8 -5.93 -52.24 -14.55
C PHE A 8 -6.22 -51.34 -15.75
N LEU A 9 -7.48 -50.98 -16.02
CA LEU A 9 -7.79 -49.84 -16.89
C LEU A 9 -9.30 -49.50 -16.88
N LEU A 10 -9.58 -48.20 -16.97
CA LEU A 10 -10.88 -47.59 -17.31
C LEU A 10 -11.93 -47.51 -16.19
N MET A 11 -11.58 -46.80 -15.11
CA MET A 11 -12.58 -46.04 -14.37
C MET A 11 -11.98 -44.72 -13.86
N MET A 12 -11.29 -43.98 -14.74
CA MET A 12 -11.01 -42.56 -14.52
C MET A 12 -12.31 -41.79 -14.78
N ILE A 13 -13.06 -41.70 -13.69
CA ILE A 13 -14.23 -40.87 -13.50
C ILE A 13 -13.90 -39.44 -13.95
N MET A 14 -14.62 -39.02 -14.99
CA MET A 14 -14.92 -37.65 -15.37
C MET A 14 -15.45 -36.86 -14.16
N ILE A 15 -14.59 -36.15 -13.44
CA ILE A 15 -14.98 -35.06 -12.53
C ILE A 15 -13.99 -33.91 -12.75
N THR A 16 -14.43 -32.99 -13.61
CA THR A 16 -14.32 -31.54 -13.45
C THR A 16 -13.11 -31.02 -12.65
N CYS A 17 -12.06 -30.65 -13.36
CA CYS A 17 -11.21 -29.52 -12.95
C CYS A 17 -11.24 -28.47 -14.07
N ILE A 18 -12.44 -27.91 -14.28
CA ILE A 18 -12.56 -26.53 -14.73
C ILE A 18 -12.20 -25.70 -13.49
N LEU A 19 -10.90 -25.51 -13.24
CA LEU A 19 -10.47 -24.42 -12.38
C LEU A 19 -10.29 -23.19 -13.27
N PRO A 20 -11.04 -22.10 -13.04
CA PRO A 20 -10.73 -20.84 -13.68
C PRO A 20 -9.33 -20.39 -13.25
N LYS A 21 -8.52 -19.95 -14.22
CA LYS A 21 -7.27 -19.22 -14.01
C LYS A 21 -7.57 -17.81 -13.49
N GLU A 22 -8.15 -17.69 -12.31
CA GLU A 22 -8.40 -16.41 -11.66
C GLU A 22 -8.00 -16.52 -10.19
N LEU A 23 -6.71 -16.31 -9.88
CA LEU A 23 -6.27 -15.60 -8.68
C LEU A 23 -4.72 -15.47 -8.69
N GLU A 24 -4.18 -14.62 -9.56
CA GLU A 24 -2.85 -14.06 -9.34
C GLU A 24 -2.99 -12.56 -9.09
N ALA A 25 -2.50 -12.13 -7.92
CA ALA A 25 -2.30 -10.76 -7.44
C ALA A 25 -3.54 -9.95 -6.98
N GLN A 26 -4.14 -10.32 -5.84
CA GLN A 26 -4.67 -9.31 -4.93
C GLN A 26 -3.59 -8.98 -3.88
N HIS A 27 -2.97 -7.81 -4.02
CA HIS A 27 -2.01 -7.24 -3.06
C HIS A 27 -2.73 -6.94 -1.73
N HIS A 28 -2.49 -7.76 -0.71
CA HIS A 28 -3.13 -7.66 0.61
C HIS A 28 -2.60 -6.55 1.53
N ASN A 29 -1.82 -5.58 1.03
CA ASN A 29 -1.13 -4.59 1.86
C ASN A 29 -1.73 -3.18 1.83
N VAL A 30 -2.76 -2.94 1.00
CA VAL A 30 -3.41 -1.63 0.91
C VAL A 30 -4.72 -1.63 1.68
N ILE A 31 -4.78 -0.83 2.74
CA ILE A 31 -6.07 -0.46 3.33
C ILE A 31 -6.52 0.80 2.56
N SER A 32 -7.41 0.63 1.59
CA SER A 32 -7.98 1.72 0.80
C SER A 32 -9.49 1.57 0.77
N SER A 33 -10.20 2.66 1.06
CA SER A 33 -11.63 2.80 0.79
C SER A 33 -11.84 4.13 0.10
N ASP A 34 -12.57 4.11 -1.01
CA ASP A 34 -12.84 5.28 -1.86
C ASP A 34 -13.70 6.35 -1.15
N SER A 35 -14.17 6.06 0.07
CA SER A 35 -14.93 6.97 0.91
C SER A 35 -14.25 7.30 2.25
N LEU A 36 -13.05 6.75 2.51
CA LEU A 36 -12.38 6.94 3.78
C LEU A 36 -11.84 8.36 3.90
N THR A 37 -12.27 9.03 4.98
CA THR A 37 -11.70 10.30 5.42
C THR A 37 -11.31 10.19 6.89
N LEU A 38 -10.21 10.84 7.25
CA LEU A 38 -9.68 10.83 8.61
C LEU A 38 -9.45 12.26 9.09
N THR A 39 -9.60 12.49 10.39
CA THR A 39 -9.18 13.74 11.03
C THR A 39 -7.65 13.77 11.18
N LEU A 40 -7.09 14.96 11.42
CA LEU A 40 -5.67 15.13 11.68
C LEU A 40 -5.17 14.24 12.84
N GLN A 41 -5.94 14.16 13.93
CA GLN A 41 -5.59 13.34 15.10
C GLN A 41 -5.57 11.83 14.77
N GLN A 42 -6.50 11.37 13.94
CA GLN A 42 -6.52 9.97 13.50
C GLN A 42 -5.29 9.64 12.65
N VAL A 43 -4.90 10.55 11.77
CA VAL A 43 -3.69 10.38 10.94
C VAL A 43 -2.44 10.37 11.82
N ASP A 44 -2.33 11.28 12.79
CA ASP A 44 -1.22 11.32 13.74
C ASP A 44 -1.07 10.00 14.52
N SER A 45 -2.20 9.37 14.86
CA SER A 45 -2.23 8.10 15.59
C SER A 45 -1.86 6.91 14.70
N ILE A 46 -2.45 6.82 13.50
CA ILE A 46 -2.23 5.70 12.56
C ILE A 46 -0.81 5.74 11.99
N SER A 47 -0.29 6.93 11.69
CA SER A 47 1.03 7.12 11.08
C SER A 47 2.20 6.67 11.97
N GLN A 48 1.97 6.38 13.25
CA GLN A 48 2.97 5.75 14.11
C GLN A 48 3.25 4.28 13.74
N PHE A 49 2.29 3.63 13.09
CA PHE A 49 2.34 2.18 12.80
C PHE A 49 2.56 1.90 11.31
N ILE A 50 1.82 2.60 10.44
CA ILE A 50 1.87 2.40 8.98
C ILE A 50 1.92 3.74 8.25
N PRO A 51 2.51 3.81 7.03
CA PRO A 51 2.45 5.02 6.23
C PRO A 51 1.00 5.39 5.89
N VAL A 52 0.68 6.67 6.03
CA VAL A 52 -0.57 7.25 5.51
C VAL A 52 -0.23 8.07 4.28
N MET A 53 -0.66 7.60 3.11
CA MET A 53 -0.36 8.23 1.82
C MET A 53 -1.60 8.91 1.25
N TYR A 54 -1.51 10.22 1.04
CA TYR A 54 -2.47 10.99 0.27
C TYR A 54 -2.12 10.95 -1.22
N SER A 55 -3.08 10.54 -2.03
CA SER A 55 -2.92 10.29 -3.45
C SER A 55 -4.06 10.93 -4.24
N ASN A 56 -3.78 11.31 -5.49
CA ASN A 56 -4.81 11.78 -6.43
C ASN A 56 -4.77 10.94 -7.73
N LYS A 57 -5.88 10.89 -8.47
CA LYS A 57 -5.94 10.23 -9.78
C LYS A 57 -5.01 10.95 -10.78
N GLY A 58 -4.32 10.17 -11.62
CA GLY A 58 -3.38 10.72 -12.62
C GLY A 58 -2.03 11.18 -12.04
N CYS A 59 -1.77 10.97 -10.76
CA CYS A 59 -0.49 11.29 -10.12
C CYS A 59 0.52 10.14 -10.31
N GLY A 60 1.43 10.27 -11.29
CA GLY A 60 2.46 9.25 -11.55
C GLY A 60 3.35 8.97 -10.33
N ARG A 61 3.72 10.01 -9.56
CA ARG A 61 4.51 9.88 -8.33
C ARG A 61 3.78 9.10 -7.24
N CYS A 62 2.46 9.25 -7.17
CA CYS A 62 1.62 8.52 -6.23
C CYS A 62 1.55 7.02 -6.59
N VAL A 63 1.53 6.70 -7.89
CA VAL A 63 1.63 5.33 -8.38
C VAL A 63 2.99 4.72 -8.01
N THR A 64 4.08 5.45 -8.21
CA THR A 64 5.44 4.98 -7.84
C THR A 64 5.56 4.67 -6.36
N ALA A 65 5.07 5.56 -5.48
CA ALA A 65 5.11 5.35 -4.03
C ALA A 65 4.24 4.16 -3.58
N ALA A 66 3.01 4.06 -4.09
CA ALA A 66 2.14 2.91 -3.85
C ALA A 66 2.81 1.60 -4.24
N ARG A 67 3.34 1.54 -5.47
CA ARG A 67 4.03 0.36 -5.99
C ARG A 67 5.23 -0.01 -5.13
N PHE A 68 6.00 0.95 -4.65
CA PHE A 68 7.11 0.67 -3.74
C PHE A 68 6.62 -0.02 -2.46
N PHE A 69 5.57 0.49 -1.81
CA PHE A 69 5.03 -0.14 -0.61
C PHE A 69 4.54 -1.57 -0.90
N ASP A 70 3.82 -1.73 -2.01
CA ASP A 70 3.31 -3.00 -2.48
C ASP A 70 4.42 -4.03 -2.73
N GLU A 71 5.46 -3.66 -3.50
CA GLU A 71 6.60 -4.52 -3.85
C GLU A 71 7.44 -4.89 -2.62
N LYS A 72 7.47 -4.04 -1.60
CA LYS A 72 8.19 -4.29 -0.34
C LYS A 72 7.35 -4.97 0.73
N GLY A 73 6.08 -5.24 0.45
CA GLY A 73 5.18 -5.86 1.43
C GLY A 73 4.88 -4.96 2.62
N ILE A 74 4.94 -3.64 2.44
CA ILE A 74 4.71 -2.64 3.49
C ILE A 74 3.21 -2.34 3.54
N PRO A 75 2.52 -2.61 4.65
CA PRO A 75 1.14 -2.20 4.82
C PRO A 75 1.04 -0.68 4.85
N TYR A 76 0.11 -0.09 4.09
CA TYR A 76 -0.11 1.35 4.11
C TYR A 76 -1.58 1.71 3.93
N LEU A 77 -1.95 2.88 4.44
CA LEU A 77 -3.26 3.47 4.26
C LEU A 77 -3.22 4.47 3.11
N LYS A 78 -4.05 4.27 2.09
CA LYS A 78 -4.18 5.19 0.96
C LYS A 78 -5.44 6.03 1.11
N LEU A 79 -5.30 7.36 1.07
CA LEU A 79 -6.42 8.31 1.14
C LEU A 79 -6.53 9.08 -0.19
N ASP A 80 -7.74 9.11 -0.76
CA ASP A 80 -8.01 9.81 -2.02
C ASP A 80 -8.24 11.31 -1.79
N LEU A 81 -7.49 12.13 -2.52
CA LEU A 81 -7.59 13.59 -2.54
C LEU A 81 -8.76 14.10 -3.37
N ALA A 82 -9.48 13.25 -4.10
CA ALA A 82 -10.78 13.60 -4.67
C ALA A 82 -11.82 13.93 -3.57
N LEU A 83 -11.61 13.42 -2.35
CA LEU A 83 -12.42 13.77 -1.18
C LEU A 83 -11.86 15.04 -0.53
N SER A 84 -12.64 16.13 -0.57
CA SER A 84 -12.26 17.44 0.00
C SER A 84 -11.72 17.38 1.44
N PRO A 85 -12.31 16.60 2.38
CA PRO A 85 -11.77 16.48 3.73
C PRO A 85 -10.33 15.96 3.79
N ASN A 86 -9.96 15.02 2.91
CA ASN A 86 -8.60 14.50 2.85
C ASN A 86 -7.61 15.57 2.37
N GLY A 87 -8.02 16.41 1.41
CA GLY A 87 -7.24 17.56 0.96
C GLY A 87 -6.95 18.56 2.08
N MET A 88 -7.95 18.85 2.91
CA MET A 88 -7.79 19.76 4.06
C MET A 88 -6.81 19.21 5.09
N VAL A 89 -6.95 17.94 5.48
CA VAL A 89 -6.05 17.32 6.47
C VAL A 89 -4.64 17.17 5.93
N MET A 90 -4.48 16.80 4.67
CA MET A 90 -3.18 16.74 4.00
C MET A 90 -2.48 18.10 4.00
N TYR A 91 -3.21 19.18 3.70
CA TYR A 91 -2.65 20.54 3.75
C TYR A 91 -2.24 20.94 5.16
N GLN A 92 -3.05 20.61 6.18
CA GLN A 92 -2.71 20.84 7.59
C GLN A 92 -1.43 20.10 8.00
N LEU A 93 -1.27 18.84 7.60
CA LEU A 93 -0.07 18.04 7.86
C LEU A 93 1.18 18.69 7.27
N ALA A 94 1.13 19.00 5.98
CA ALA A 94 2.28 19.55 5.27
C ALA A 94 2.64 20.95 5.80
N SER A 95 1.63 21.81 6.07
CA SER A 95 1.85 23.15 6.63
C SER A 95 2.46 23.07 8.03
N ARG A 96 1.98 22.14 8.88
CA ARG A 96 2.53 21.90 10.22
C ARG A 96 3.98 21.43 10.14
N ALA A 97 4.30 20.51 9.23
CA ALA A 97 5.67 20.03 9.02
C ALA A 97 6.61 21.12 8.46
N ALA A 98 6.09 22.01 7.61
CA ALA A 98 6.84 23.13 7.05
C ALA A 98 7.07 24.28 8.06
N GLY A 99 6.28 24.33 9.15
CA GLY A 99 6.22 25.47 10.06
C GLY A 99 5.74 26.77 9.39
N LYS A 100 5.00 26.66 8.27
CA LYS A 100 4.58 27.79 7.43
C LYS A 100 3.16 27.58 6.91
N THR A 101 2.47 28.69 6.68
CA THR A 101 1.24 28.71 5.89
C THR A 101 1.55 29.08 4.44
N ASN A 102 0.68 28.72 3.51
CA ASN A 102 0.81 28.99 2.07
C ASN A 102 2.01 28.30 1.41
N ILE A 103 2.04 26.98 1.50
CA ILE A 103 3.08 26.14 0.89
C ILE A 103 2.59 25.52 -0.42
N ALA A 104 3.51 25.32 -1.36
CA ALA A 104 3.27 24.48 -2.52
C ALA A 104 3.45 23.02 -2.11
N ILE A 105 2.41 22.20 -2.29
CA ILE A 105 2.44 20.78 -1.95
C ILE A 105 2.46 19.98 -3.25
N MET A 106 3.49 19.15 -3.42
CA MET A 106 3.56 18.18 -4.50
C MET A 106 3.23 16.79 -3.98
N TYR A 107 2.34 16.10 -4.67
CA TYR A 107 1.89 14.76 -4.32
C TYR A 107 2.89 13.66 -4.72
N PRO A 108 2.85 12.48 -4.06
CA PRO A 108 2.04 12.17 -2.87
C PRO A 108 2.53 12.91 -1.62
N VAL A 109 1.67 13.02 -0.62
CA VAL A 109 2.07 13.36 0.75
C VAL A 109 2.02 12.09 1.59
N VAL A 110 3.09 11.77 2.29
CA VAL A 110 3.17 10.60 3.16
C VAL A 110 3.46 11.04 4.59
N ALA A 111 2.64 10.61 5.54
CA ALA A 111 2.90 10.77 6.97
C ALA A 111 3.33 9.42 7.58
N TYR A 112 4.46 9.40 8.28
CA TYR A 112 4.96 8.21 8.97
C TYR A 112 5.92 8.55 10.11
N LYS A 113 5.75 7.91 11.28
CA LYS A 113 6.56 8.07 12.50
C LYS A 113 6.84 9.55 12.85
N GLY A 114 5.81 10.39 12.75
CA GLY A 114 5.88 11.82 13.04
C GLY A 114 6.55 12.70 11.97
N VAL A 115 7.00 12.12 10.85
CA VAL A 115 7.58 12.84 9.72
C VAL A 115 6.58 12.92 8.57
N VAL A 116 6.57 14.04 7.85
CA VAL A 116 5.72 14.27 6.67
C VAL A 116 6.59 14.52 5.45
N TYR A 117 6.41 13.71 4.42
CA TYR A 117 7.17 13.74 3.18
C TYR A 117 6.28 14.21 2.03
N TYR A 118 6.72 15.24 1.32
CA TYR A 118 6.04 15.82 0.17
C TYR A 118 7.09 16.50 -0.73
N GLY A 119 6.88 16.55 -2.04
CA GLY A 119 7.95 16.98 -2.98
C GLY A 119 8.79 15.82 -3.54
N GLU A 120 9.70 16.16 -4.46
CA GLU A 120 10.54 15.18 -5.18
C GLU A 120 11.57 14.48 -4.30
N TYR A 121 12.56 15.25 -3.86
CA TYR A 121 13.64 14.75 -3.02
C TYR A 121 13.15 14.11 -1.71
N PRO A 122 12.21 14.72 -0.95
CA PRO A 122 11.74 14.11 0.30
C PRO A 122 11.03 12.78 0.11
N LEU A 123 10.37 12.55 -1.04
CA LEU A 123 9.76 11.25 -1.32
C LEU A 123 10.83 10.18 -1.58
N ASN A 124 11.86 10.49 -2.35
CA ASN A 124 12.92 9.51 -2.64
C ASN A 124 13.70 9.17 -1.37
N GLU A 125 14.06 10.17 -0.57
CA GLU A 125 14.68 9.98 0.74
C GLU A 125 13.81 9.11 1.66
N PHE A 126 12.49 9.34 1.65
CA PHE A 126 11.54 8.52 2.38
C PHE A 126 11.56 7.06 1.92
N LEU A 127 11.44 6.80 0.61
CA LEU A 127 11.42 5.43 0.08
C LEU A 127 12.74 4.71 0.37
N GLU A 128 13.87 5.39 0.24
CA GLU A 128 15.21 4.84 0.57
C GLU A 128 15.34 4.52 2.06
N LYS A 129 14.99 5.46 2.94
CA LYS A 129 15.03 5.27 4.39
C LYS A 129 14.10 4.13 4.83
N PHE A 130 12.89 4.07 4.28
CA PHE A 130 11.93 3.02 4.59
C PHE A 130 12.42 1.64 4.16
N ALA A 131 13.07 1.53 2.99
CA ALA A 131 13.71 0.29 2.56
C ALA A 131 14.78 -0.18 3.57
N GLY A 132 15.55 0.75 4.14
CA GLY A 132 16.56 0.46 5.15
C GLY A 132 15.98 0.02 6.49
N GLU A 133 14.96 0.71 7.00
CA GLU A 133 14.34 0.39 8.30
C GLU A 133 13.57 -0.95 8.25
N TYR A 134 12.76 -1.17 7.21
CA TYR A 134 11.92 -2.38 7.10
C TYR A 134 12.73 -3.67 6.92
N THR A 135 13.89 -3.59 6.25
CA THR A 135 14.80 -4.74 6.11
C THR A 135 15.56 -5.06 7.40
N SER A 136 15.66 -4.11 8.34
CA SER A 136 16.32 -4.29 9.64
C SER A 136 15.39 -4.82 10.74
N GLU A 137 14.09 -4.49 10.69
CA GLU A 137 13.09 -4.96 11.65
C GLU A 137 12.49 -6.33 11.29
N GLY A 138 12.61 -6.77 10.03
CA GLY A 138 12.05 -8.03 9.50
C GLY A 138 12.97 -9.26 9.54
N LYS A 139 14.10 -9.20 10.26
CA LYS A 139 14.98 -10.37 10.51
C LYS A 139 15.05 -10.67 12.01
N GLN A 140 13.97 -11.18 12.57
CA GLN A 140 13.99 -12.00 13.78
C GLN A 140 13.20 -13.28 13.52
#